data_AF-A0A0C2BCA3-F1
#
_entry.id   AF-A0A0C2BCA3-F1
#
_cell.length_a   1.000
_cell.length_b   1.000
_cell.length_c   1.000
_cell.angle_alpha   90.00
_cell.angle_beta   90.00
_cell.angle_gamma   90.00
#
_symmetry.space_group_name_H-M   'P 1'
#
loop_
_entity.id
_entity.type
_entity.pdbx_description
1 polymer ?
#
loop_
_entity_poly.entity_id
_entity_poly.type
_entity_poly.pdbx_seq_one_letter_code
_entity_poly.pdbx_strand_id
1 'polypeptide(L)'
;ADPLGVAGDCWSDGRGAEAAAAREAMRAALADRPNVHLVDLEAVLRSLGAAKSHHPALYQHAKVPYREDVYHHLGARVAHVLRLRTGDTCHAAALDLRGLADAEAGAEDGAEDVDGLGGVLRWLSAAGVPSYALGGRDEVTAWRDLITSDQTVPARLADWFFDDRDLDAQVRELAAEAGLAARDVALLQRREDHLIVTVRTAHGGSAEAVDLGADAAAWPSLLAAAGVFDRLP
;
A
#
# COMPACT_ATOMS: atom_id res chain seq x y z
N ALA A 1 -21.21 -26.25 30.27
CA ALA A 1 -20.65 -24.89 30.35
C ALA A 1 -19.80 -24.72 29.11
N ASP A 2 -20.01 -23.65 28.33
CA ASP A 2 -19.22 -23.45 27.13
C ASP A 2 -17.73 -23.31 27.53
N PRO A 3 -16.82 -24.04 26.88
CA PRO A 3 -15.40 -23.88 27.14
C PRO A 3 -14.99 -22.43 26.82
N LEU A 4 -14.33 -21.79 27.78
CA LEU A 4 -13.89 -20.39 27.67
C LEU A 4 -12.41 -20.31 27.28
N GLY A 5 -12.03 -19.19 26.68
CA GLY A 5 -10.66 -18.94 26.25
C GLY A 5 -10.19 -19.97 25.23
N VAL A 6 -8.92 -20.37 25.31
CA VAL A 6 -8.26 -21.25 24.34
C VAL A 6 -8.98 -22.59 24.16
N ALA A 7 -9.64 -23.10 25.20
CA ALA A 7 -10.41 -24.34 25.09
C ALA A 7 -11.64 -24.20 24.17
N GLY A 8 -12.21 -23.00 24.07
CA GLY A 8 -13.32 -22.69 23.17
C GLY A 8 -12.89 -22.55 21.71
N ASP A 9 -11.63 -22.20 21.45
CA ASP A 9 -11.09 -22.08 20.09
C ASP A 9 -11.00 -23.44 19.38
N CYS A 10 -10.89 -24.53 20.14
CA CYS A 10 -10.84 -25.90 19.63
C CYS A 10 -12.23 -26.49 19.31
N TRP A 11 -13.31 -25.74 19.54
CA TRP A 11 -14.69 -26.23 19.38
C TRP A 11 -15.34 -25.60 18.16
N SER A 12 -15.99 -26.43 17.32
CA SER A 12 -16.70 -25.97 16.12
C SER A 12 -17.80 -24.97 16.41
N ASP A 13 -18.37 -25.05 17.62
CA ASP A 13 -19.50 -24.22 18.07
C ASP A 13 -19.06 -23.19 19.12
N GLY A 14 -17.74 -22.98 19.27
CA GLY A 14 -17.20 -21.93 20.12
C GLY A 14 -17.49 -20.54 19.56
N ARG A 15 -17.54 -19.51 20.43
CA ARG A 15 -17.87 -18.14 20.01
C ARG A 15 -16.95 -17.58 18.92
N GLY A 16 -15.67 -17.96 18.93
CA GLY A 16 -14.71 -17.57 17.88
C GLY A 16 -15.07 -18.18 16.52
N ALA A 17 -15.44 -19.46 16.50
CA ALA A 17 -15.89 -20.17 15.31
C ALA A 17 -17.23 -19.62 14.79
N GLU A 18 -18.19 -19.34 15.69
CA GLU A 18 -19.47 -18.73 15.35
C GLU A 18 -19.28 -17.32 14.73
N ALA A 19 -18.44 -16.48 15.33
CA ALA A 19 -18.14 -15.15 14.81
C ALA A 19 -17.41 -15.20 13.46
N ALA A 20 -16.56 -16.20 13.23
CA ALA A 20 -15.94 -16.44 11.92
C ALA A 20 -16.98 -16.88 10.87
N ALA A 21 -17.82 -17.86 11.21
CA ALA A 21 -18.87 -18.36 10.34
C ALA A 21 -19.87 -17.26 9.93
N ALA A 22 -20.27 -16.40 10.88
CA ALA A 22 -21.15 -15.26 10.60
C ALA A 22 -20.53 -14.26 9.62
N ARG A 23 -19.21 -13.98 9.75
CA ARG A 23 -18.49 -13.10 8.80
C ARG A 23 -18.42 -13.71 7.41
N GLU A 24 -18.09 -14.99 7.30
CA GLU A 24 -18.06 -15.65 5.98
C GLU A 24 -19.45 -15.73 5.34
N ALA A 25 -20.49 -16.02 6.13
CA ALA A 25 -21.87 -16.02 5.64
C ALA A 25 -22.28 -14.63 5.12
N MET A 26 -21.88 -13.56 5.80
CA MET A 26 -22.13 -12.18 5.35
C MET A 26 -21.41 -11.86 4.05
N ARG A 27 -20.12 -12.23 3.91
CA ARG A 27 -19.38 -12.04 2.66
C ARG A 27 -20.03 -12.81 1.51
N ALA A 28 -20.40 -14.07 1.73
CA ALA A 28 -21.09 -14.88 0.74
C ALA A 28 -22.45 -14.29 0.32
N ALA A 29 -23.26 -13.84 1.29
CA ALA A 29 -24.58 -13.27 1.02
C ALA A 29 -24.54 -11.94 0.24
N LEU A 30 -23.40 -11.24 0.28
CA LEU A 30 -23.22 -9.93 -0.35
C LEU A 30 -22.28 -9.96 -1.57
N ALA A 31 -21.68 -11.11 -1.89
CA ALA A 31 -20.68 -11.25 -2.96
C ALA A 31 -21.19 -10.75 -4.32
N ASP A 32 -22.44 -11.03 -4.67
CA ASP A 32 -23.03 -10.66 -5.96
C ASP A 32 -23.70 -9.27 -5.95
N ARG A 33 -23.44 -8.44 -4.95
CA ARG A 33 -24.02 -7.10 -4.83
C ARG A 33 -22.96 -6.03 -5.15
N PRO A 34 -22.85 -5.59 -6.42
CA PRO A 34 -21.74 -4.73 -6.87
C PRO A 34 -21.68 -3.35 -6.20
N ASN A 35 -22.77 -2.91 -5.56
CA ASN A 35 -22.85 -1.61 -4.87
C ASN A 35 -22.71 -1.70 -3.35
N VAL A 36 -22.43 -2.90 -2.81
CA VAL A 36 -22.26 -3.15 -1.38
C VAL A 36 -20.82 -3.54 -1.11
N HIS A 37 -20.15 -2.80 -0.22
CA HIS A 37 -18.80 -3.09 0.22
C HIS A 37 -18.79 -3.37 1.72
N LEU A 38 -17.92 -4.29 2.13
CA LEU A 38 -17.75 -4.68 3.52
C LEU A 38 -16.44 -4.11 4.07
N VAL A 39 -16.54 -3.45 5.22
CA VAL A 39 -15.37 -3.03 6.00
C VAL A 39 -15.26 -3.92 7.22
N ASP A 40 -14.15 -4.65 7.33
CA ASP A 40 -13.92 -5.60 8.42
C ASP A 40 -13.50 -4.87 9.71
N LEU A 41 -14.45 -4.63 10.61
CA LEU A 41 -14.20 -4.07 11.93
C LEU A 41 -13.29 -4.98 12.78
N GLU A 42 -13.44 -6.29 12.67
CA GLU A 42 -12.63 -7.24 13.43
C GLU A 42 -11.15 -7.15 13.03
N ALA A 43 -10.86 -6.87 11.77
CA ALA A 43 -9.51 -6.57 11.32
C ALA A 43 -8.93 -5.26 11.93
N VAL A 44 -9.77 -4.24 12.17
CA VAL A 44 -9.37 -3.01 12.89
C VAL A 44 -9.10 -3.30 14.37
N LEU A 45 -9.97 -4.09 15.02
CA LEU A 45 -9.81 -4.48 16.42
C LEU A 45 -8.53 -5.30 16.62
N ARG A 46 -8.19 -6.18 15.67
CA ARG A 46 -6.96 -6.97 15.69
C ARG A 46 -5.71 -6.12 15.53
N SER A 47 -5.73 -5.11 14.63
CA SER A 47 -4.57 -4.25 14.43
C SER A 47 -4.28 -3.35 15.64
N LEU A 48 -5.32 -2.93 16.37
CA LEU A 48 -5.17 -2.11 17.59
C LEU A 48 -4.89 -2.94 18.85
N GLY A 49 -5.39 -4.17 18.88
CA GLY A 49 -5.36 -5.06 20.03
C GLY A 49 -6.52 -4.81 21.01
N ALA A 50 -6.99 -5.89 21.66
CA ALA A 50 -8.19 -5.89 22.47
C ALA A 50 -8.17 -4.87 23.63
N ALA A 51 -7.02 -4.70 24.30
CA ALA A 51 -6.87 -3.78 25.43
C ALA A 51 -7.01 -2.30 25.05
N LYS A 52 -6.64 -1.95 23.80
CA LYS A 52 -6.73 -0.59 23.26
C LYS A 52 -8.06 -0.32 22.56
N SER A 53 -8.82 -1.36 22.25
CA SER A 53 -10.03 -1.23 21.45
C SER A 53 -11.27 -0.87 22.25
N HIS A 54 -11.40 -1.39 23.48
CA HIS A 54 -12.65 -1.25 24.27
C HIS A 54 -12.61 -0.10 25.29
N HIS A 55 -13.78 0.51 25.50
CA HIS A 55 -13.99 1.54 26.53
C HIS A 55 -15.17 1.21 27.46
N PRO A 56 -14.97 0.36 28.48
CA PRO A 56 -16.07 -0.12 29.33
C PRO A 56 -16.91 0.98 30.00
N ALA A 57 -16.26 2.03 30.51
CA ALA A 57 -16.96 3.15 31.15
C ALA A 57 -17.86 3.92 30.16
N LEU A 58 -17.36 4.21 28.95
CA LEU A 58 -18.13 4.90 27.92
C LEU A 58 -19.28 4.03 27.41
N TYR A 59 -19.09 2.72 27.31
CA TYR A 59 -20.16 1.80 26.97
C TYR A 59 -21.27 1.80 28.04
N GLN A 60 -20.90 1.84 29.32
CA GLN A 60 -21.87 1.90 30.42
C GLN A 60 -22.74 3.16 30.35
N HIS A 61 -22.15 4.32 30.04
CA HIS A 61 -22.83 5.62 30.09
C HIS A 61 -23.45 6.08 28.76
N ALA A 62 -22.86 5.72 27.62
CA ALA A 62 -23.25 6.22 26.30
C ALA A 62 -23.50 5.11 25.25
N LYS A 63 -23.36 3.83 25.63
CA LYS A 63 -23.47 2.68 24.71
C LYS A 63 -22.51 2.74 23.52
N VAL A 64 -21.37 3.41 23.71
CA VAL A 64 -20.26 3.46 22.75
C VAL A 64 -19.23 2.39 23.16
N PRO A 65 -19.12 1.27 22.42
CA PRO A 65 -18.35 0.09 22.87
C PRO A 65 -16.83 0.24 22.71
N TYR A 66 -16.39 1.13 21.83
CA TYR A 66 -14.99 1.27 21.43
C TYR A 66 -14.37 2.61 21.80
N ARG A 67 -13.03 2.66 21.84
CA ARG A 67 -12.24 3.89 21.96
C ARG A 67 -12.21 4.66 20.64
N GLU A 68 -11.84 5.93 20.73
CA GLU A 68 -11.71 6.84 19.57
C GLU A 68 -10.82 6.26 18.47
N ASP A 69 -9.70 5.62 18.84
CA ASP A 69 -8.77 5.01 17.89
C ASP A 69 -9.45 4.01 16.95
N VAL A 70 -10.41 3.23 17.46
CA VAL A 70 -11.17 2.28 16.63
C VAL A 70 -12.00 3.00 15.58
N TYR A 71 -12.69 4.09 15.97
CA TYR A 71 -13.49 4.88 15.05
C TYR A 71 -12.62 5.62 14.03
N HIS A 72 -11.46 6.11 14.44
CA HIS A 72 -10.50 6.73 13.54
C HIS A 72 -10.02 5.74 12.46
N HIS A 73 -9.59 4.54 12.86
CA HIS A 73 -9.14 3.51 11.92
C HIS A 73 -10.27 2.96 11.05
N LEU A 74 -11.47 2.77 11.62
CA LEU A 74 -12.65 2.37 10.86
C LEU A 74 -13.03 3.44 9.83
N GLY A 75 -13.05 4.70 10.23
CA GLY A 75 -13.32 5.84 9.37
C GLY A 75 -12.32 5.95 8.22
N ALA A 76 -11.03 5.75 8.49
CA ALA A 76 -9.99 5.72 7.45
C ALA A 76 -10.24 4.61 6.42
N ARG A 77 -10.63 3.41 6.86
CA ARG A 77 -10.98 2.30 5.95
C ARG A 77 -12.24 2.57 5.14
N VAL A 78 -13.28 3.12 5.76
CA VAL A 78 -14.51 3.52 5.04
C VAL A 78 -14.19 4.58 4.00
N ALA A 79 -13.41 5.60 4.36
CA ALA A 79 -12.97 6.63 3.43
C ALA A 79 -12.14 6.04 2.27
N HIS A 80 -11.28 5.05 2.55
CA HIS A 80 -10.51 4.36 1.53
C HIS A 80 -11.41 3.59 0.54
N VAL A 81 -12.41 2.84 1.02
CA VAL A 81 -13.41 2.18 0.16
C VAL A 81 -14.20 3.18 -0.69
N LEU A 82 -14.53 4.34 -0.13
CA LEU A 82 -15.20 5.40 -0.89
C LEU A 82 -14.29 5.95 -2.00
N ARG A 83 -13.00 6.18 -1.73
CA ARG A 83 -12.02 6.60 -2.75
C ARG A 83 -11.89 5.59 -3.88
N LEU A 84 -11.79 4.31 -3.53
CA LEU A 84 -11.78 3.21 -4.48
C LEU A 84 -13.01 3.23 -5.39
N ARG A 85 -14.20 3.45 -4.81
CA ARG A 85 -15.45 3.53 -5.57
C ARG A 85 -15.53 4.76 -6.47
N THR A 86 -14.96 5.88 -6.06
CA THR A 86 -14.96 7.11 -6.86
C THR A 86 -13.83 7.16 -7.88
N GLY A 87 -12.97 6.13 -7.94
CA GLY A 87 -11.82 6.09 -8.83
C GLY A 87 -10.70 7.06 -8.45
N ASP A 88 -10.60 7.44 -7.17
CA ASP A 88 -9.55 8.32 -6.64
C ASP A 88 -8.40 7.46 -6.07
N THR A 89 -7.78 6.66 -6.94
CA THR A 89 -6.73 5.70 -6.59
C THR A 89 -5.65 5.63 -7.66
N CYS A 90 -4.45 5.20 -7.28
CA CYS A 90 -3.36 5.04 -8.23
C CYS A 90 -3.52 3.75 -9.05
N HIS A 91 -3.30 3.89 -10.35
CA HIS A 91 -3.35 2.81 -11.32
C HIS A 91 -1.96 2.41 -11.84
N ALA A 92 -0.95 3.28 -11.70
CA ALA A 92 0.42 3.01 -12.09
C ALA A 92 1.44 3.53 -11.08
N ALA A 93 2.63 2.94 -11.09
CA ALA A 93 3.76 3.34 -10.27
C ALA A 93 4.88 3.95 -11.14
N ALA A 94 5.42 5.08 -10.72
CA ALA A 94 6.61 5.68 -11.32
C ALA A 94 7.75 5.65 -10.31
N LEU A 95 8.83 4.96 -10.64
CA LEU A 95 9.99 4.75 -9.79
C LEU A 95 11.06 5.77 -10.15
N ASP A 96 11.40 6.64 -9.21
CA ASP A 96 12.50 7.60 -9.34
C ASP A 96 13.84 6.90 -9.07
N LEU A 97 14.65 6.76 -10.11
CA LEU A 97 15.95 6.11 -10.06
C LEU A 97 17.06 7.03 -9.55
N ARG A 98 16.82 8.34 -9.35
CA ARG A 98 17.83 9.28 -8.82
C ARG A 98 18.30 8.84 -7.43
N GLY A 99 17.36 8.41 -6.59
CA GLY A 99 17.65 7.89 -5.26
C GLY A 99 18.38 6.54 -5.22
N LEU A 100 18.45 5.80 -6.33
CA LEU A 100 19.30 4.60 -6.44
C LEU A 100 20.76 4.96 -6.68
N ALA A 101 21.01 5.91 -7.58
CA ALA A 101 22.36 6.36 -7.90
C ALA A 101 23.09 6.92 -6.65
N ASP A 102 22.35 7.65 -5.81
CA ASP A 102 22.88 8.19 -4.55
C ASP A 102 23.21 7.09 -3.52
N ALA A 103 22.47 5.98 -3.52
CA ALA A 103 22.69 4.87 -2.59
C ALA A 103 23.96 4.06 -2.94
N GLU A 104 24.22 3.84 -4.23
CA GLU A 104 25.43 3.15 -4.71
C GLU A 104 26.70 3.98 -4.45
N ALA A 105 26.62 5.31 -4.61
CA ALA A 105 27.76 6.20 -4.34
C ALA A 105 28.15 6.26 -2.84
N GLY A 106 27.24 5.89 -1.94
CA GLY A 106 27.45 5.88 -0.49
C GLY A 106 27.69 4.50 0.14
N ALA A 107 27.56 3.41 -0.62
CA ALA A 107 27.77 2.06 -0.10
C ALA A 107 29.26 1.74 0.03
N GLU A 108 29.73 1.50 1.27
CA GLU A 108 31.06 0.91 1.48
C GLU A 108 31.08 -0.54 0.96
N ASP A 109 32.19 -0.95 0.34
CA ASP A 109 32.42 -2.26 -0.27
C ASP A 109 31.86 -3.40 0.61
N GLY A 110 30.77 -4.04 0.19
CA GLY A 110 30.23 -5.26 0.79
C GLY A 110 28.90 -5.17 1.53
N ALA A 111 28.17 -4.05 1.48
CA ALA A 111 26.77 -4.03 1.92
C ALA A 111 25.92 -4.87 0.95
N GLU A 112 25.42 -6.01 1.41
CA GLU A 112 24.36 -6.76 0.73
C GLU A 112 23.15 -5.82 0.62
N ASP A 113 22.94 -5.20 -0.55
CA ASP A 113 21.73 -4.44 -0.83
C ASP A 113 20.59 -5.47 -0.83
N VAL A 114 19.93 -5.62 0.32
CA VAL A 114 18.82 -6.55 0.53
C VAL A 114 17.61 -6.01 -0.20
N ASP A 115 17.66 -6.04 -1.54
CA ASP A 115 16.60 -6.18 -2.54
C ASP A 115 15.25 -5.50 -2.22
N GLY A 116 15.28 -4.31 -1.61
CA GLY A 116 14.07 -3.60 -1.21
C GLY A 116 13.27 -3.14 -2.42
N LEU A 117 13.93 -2.46 -3.36
CA LEU A 117 13.28 -1.98 -4.57
C LEU A 117 12.90 -3.12 -5.53
N GLY A 118 13.73 -4.15 -5.67
CA GLY A 118 13.38 -5.32 -6.46
C GLY A 118 12.22 -6.10 -5.83
N GLY A 119 12.14 -6.16 -4.50
CA GLY A 119 10.97 -6.63 -3.76
C GLY A 119 9.70 -5.84 -4.09
N VAL A 120 9.77 -4.51 -4.12
CA VAL A 120 8.66 -3.63 -4.51
C VAL A 120 8.23 -3.88 -5.95
N LEU A 121 9.18 -3.95 -6.89
CA LEU A 121 8.89 -4.23 -8.31
C LEU A 121 8.26 -5.61 -8.53
N ARG A 122 8.72 -6.64 -7.81
CA ARG A 122 8.11 -7.96 -7.84
C ARG A 122 6.68 -7.94 -7.33
N TRP A 123 6.44 -7.22 -6.23
CA TRP A 123 5.10 -7.07 -5.68
C TRP A 123 4.17 -6.32 -6.64
N LEU A 124 4.61 -5.19 -7.22
CA LEU A 124 3.83 -4.42 -8.19
C LEU A 124 3.50 -5.26 -9.44
N SER A 125 4.48 -5.99 -9.97
CA SER A 125 4.28 -6.90 -11.10
C SER A 125 3.28 -8.01 -10.77
N ALA A 126 3.38 -8.64 -9.60
CA ALA A 126 2.45 -9.67 -9.16
C ALA A 126 1.02 -9.12 -8.94
N ALA A 127 0.90 -7.86 -8.52
CA ALA A 127 -0.36 -7.15 -8.37
C ALA A 127 -0.93 -6.62 -9.71
N GLY A 128 -0.20 -6.78 -10.83
CA GLY A 128 -0.61 -6.27 -12.14
C GLY A 128 -0.64 -4.75 -12.23
N VAL A 129 0.23 -4.06 -11.46
CA VAL A 129 0.38 -2.60 -11.48
C VAL A 129 1.46 -2.24 -12.51
N PRO A 130 1.11 -1.54 -13.61
CA PRO A 130 2.09 -1.00 -14.55
C PRO A 130 3.08 -0.11 -13.80
N SER A 131 4.35 -0.41 -13.97
CA SER A 131 5.45 0.27 -13.28
C SER A 131 6.40 0.86 -14.30
N TYR A 132 6.89 2.07 -14.05
CA TYR A 132 7.73 2.80 -14.98
C TYR A 132 8.98 3.29 -14.26
N ALA A 133 10.12 3.29 -14.95
CA ALA A 133 11.34 3.91 -14.43
C ALA A 133 11.44 5.36 -14.90
N LEU A 134 11.76 6.28 -13.98
CA LEU A 134 12.00 7.69 -14.22
C LEU A 134 13.40 8.08 -13.75
N GLY A 135 14.01 9.05 -14.42
CA GLY A 135 15.33 9.56 -14.04
C GLY A 135 15.77 10.73 -14.92
N GLY A 136 16.89 11.35 -14.55
CA GLY A 136 17.63 12.20 -15.48
C GLY A 136 18.44 11.37 -16.46
N ARG A 137 19.17 12.04 -17.36
CA ARG A 137 20.07 11.37 -18.31
C ARG A 137 21.32 10.79 -17.65
N ASP A 138 21.73 11.36 -16.52
CA ASP A 138 22.93 10.93 -15.80
C ASP A 138 22.71 9.60 -15.06
N GLU A 139 21.45 9.27 -14.75
CA GLU A 139 21.01 8.05 -14.07
C GLU A 139 20.92 6.83 -14.99
N VAL A 140 21.19 6.98 -16.30
CA VAL A 140 21.23 5.87 -17.26
C VAL A 140 22.34 4.85 -16.90
N THR A 141 23.36 5.27 -16.16
CA THR A 141 24.40 4.37 -15.64
C THR A 141 23.85 3.50 -14.51
N ALA A 142 23.25 4.10 -13.47
CA ALA A 142 22.61 3.37 -12.37
C ALA A 142 21.50 2.43 -12.86
N TRP A 143 20.74 2.83 -13.88
CA TRP A 143 19.78 1.95 -14.55
C TRP A 143 20.44 0.71 -15.18
N ARG A 144 21.60 0.88 -15.84
CA ARG A 144 22.34 -0.25 -16.43
C ARG A 144 22.91 -1.17 -15.36
N ASP A 145 23.39 -0.62 -14.26
CA ASP A 145 23.93 -1.40 -13.14
C ASP A 145 22.81 -2.21 -12.47
N LEU A 146 21.63 -1.61 -12.27
CA LEU A 146 20.43 -2.31 -11.80
C LEU A 146 20.00 -3.47 -12.71
N ILE A 147 19.99 -3.26 -14.03
CA ILE A 147 19.67 -4.35 -14.97
C ILE A 147 20.74 -5.45 -14.93
N THR A 148 21.99 -5.07 -14.71
CA THR A 148 23.11 -6.02 -14.65
C THR A 148 23.01 -6.89 -13.40
N SER A 149 22.61 -6.31 -12.27
CA SER A 149 22.41 -7.03 -10.99
C SER A 149 21.13 -7.87 -11.00
N ASP A 150 20.03 -7.37 -11.57
CA ASP A 150 18.80 -8.11 -11.80
C ASP A 150 18.27 -7.94 -13.24
N GLN A 151 18.60 -8.91 -14.09
CA GLN A 151 18.19 -8.96 -15.50
C GLN A 151 16.68 -9.11 -15.70
N THR A 152 15.92 -9.41 -14.64
CA THR A 152 14.47 -9.54 -14.71
C THR A 152 13.74 -8.21 -14.49
N VAL A 153 14.44 -7.14 -14.10
CA VAL A 153 13.86 -5.80 -13.90
C VAL A 153 13.15 -5.25 -15.15
N PRO A 154 13.75 -5.25 -16.36
CA PRO A 154 13.08 -4.71 -17.55
C PRO A 154 11.76 -5.39 -17.87
N ALA A 155 11.66 -6.71 -17.64
CA ALA A 155 10.44 -7.48 -17.90
C ALA A 155 9.30 -7.17 -16.92
N ARG A 156 9.59 -6.49 -15.80
CA ARG A 156 8.60 -6.07 -14.80
C ARG A 156 8.12 -4.62 -14.99
N LEU A 157 8.82 -3.85 -15.81
CA LEU A 157 8.43 -2.49 -16.15
C LEU A 157 7.59 -2.46 -17.42
N ALA A 158 6.69 -1.49 -17.48
CA ALA A 158 5.96 -1.15 -18.68
C ALA A 158 6.83 -0.34 -19.64
N ASP A 159 7.57 0.65 -19.12
CA ASP A 159 8.51 1.47 -19.89
C ASP A 159 9.53 2.21 -18.99
N TRP A 160 10.46 2.95 -19.59
CA TRP A 160 11.42 3.81 -18.89
C TRP A 160 11.61 5.16 -19.60
N PHE A 161 11.75 6.22 -18.80
CA PHE A 161 11.92 7.59 -19.28
C PHE A 161 13.11 8.26 -18.59
N PHE A 162 14.08 8.70 -19.39
CA PHE A 162 15.29 9.36 -18.90
C PHE A 162 15.48 10.70 -19.62
N ASP A 163 15.17 11.79 -18.93
CA ASP A 163 15.30 13.14 -19.47
C ASP A 163 15.51 14.21 -18.38
N ASP A 164 15.88 15.41 -18.79
CA ASP A 164 16.35 16.46 -17.87
C ASP A 164 15.22 17.27 -17.22
N ARG A 165 13.94 16.91 -17.43
CA ARG A 165 12.81 17.59 -16.79
C ARG A 165 12.70 17.21 -15.32
N ASP A 166 11.94 18.02 -14.58
CA ASP A 166 11.54 17.66 -13.22
C ASP A 166 10.61 16.42 -13.21
N LEU A 167 10.61 15.69 -12.09
CA LEU A 167 9.85 14.45 -11.96
C LEU A 167 8.34 14.66 -12.11
N ASP A 168 7.80 15.82 -11.71
CA ASP A 168 6.38 16.12 -11.90
C ASP A 168 6.02 16.26 -13.37
N ALA A 169 6.90 16.83 -14.19
CA ALA A 169 6.76 16.91 -15.64
C ALA A 169 6.86 15.54 -16.30
N GLN A 170 7.83 14.72 -15.89
CA GLN A 170 7.95 13.34 -16.38
C GLN A 170 6.72 12.51 -16.05
N VAL A 171 6.22 12.55 -14.80
CA VAL A 171 5.00 11.83 -14.40
C VAL A 171 3.78 12.31 -15.19
N ARG A 172 3.64 13.61 -15.44
CA ARG A 172 2.52 14.15 -16.23
C ARG A 172 2.53 13.65 -17.67
N GLU A 173 3.68 13.59 -18.31
CA GLU A 173 3.78 13.10 -19.68
C GLU A 173 3.58 11.58 -19.75
N LEU A 174 4.25 10.83 -18.87
CA LEU A 174 4.04 9.38 -18.73
C LEU A 174 2.57 9.04 -18.53
N ALA A 175 1.89 9.77 -17.64
CA ALA A 175 0.47 9.56 -17.41
C ALA A 175 -0.31 9.79 -18.71
N ALA A 176 -0.04 10.88 -19.44
CA ALA A 176 -0.71 11.16 -20.70
C ALA A 176 -0.46 10.07 -21.76
N GLU A 177 0.76 9.56 -21.88
CA GLU A 177 1.10 8.47 -22.80
C GLU A 177 0.41 7.14 -22.42
N ALA A 178 0.28 6.87 -21.12
CA ALA A 178 -0.45 5.71 -20.60
C ALA A 178 -1.98 5.87 -20.62
N GLY A 179 -2.51 7.02 -21.07
CA GLY A 179 -3.94 7.32 -21.03
C GLY A 179 -4.51 7.54 -19.62
N LEU A 180 -3.65 7.93 -18.67
CA LEU A 180 -3.93 8.18 -17.26
C LEU A 180 -3.86 9.68 -16.95
N ALA A 181 -4.47 10.09 -15.84
CA ALA A 181 -4.17 11.39 -15.23
C ALA A 181 -2.94 11.27 -14.30
N ALA A 182 -2.19 12.36 -14.12
CA ALA A 182 -1.02 12.38 -13.23
C ALA A 182 -1.33 12.05 -11.75
N ARG A 183 -2.60 12.14 -11.35
CA ARG A 183 -3.09 11.71 -10.04
C ARG A 183 -3.23 10.19 -9.92
N ASP A 184 -3.38 9.51 -11.05
CA ASP A 184 -3.50 8.06 -11.11
C ASP A 184 -2.12 7.37 -11.08
N VAL A 185 -1.04 8.16 -10.97
CA VAL A 185 0.34 7.67 -10.91
C VAL A 185 0.96 8.01 -9.56
N ALA A 186 1.33 6.98 -8.80
CA ALA A 186 2.10 7.14 -7.57
C ALA A 186 3.58 7.29 -7.91
N LEU A 187 4.24 8.31 -7.35
CA LEU A 187 5.70 8.48 -7.47
C LEU A 187 6.39 7.83 -6.27
N LEU A 188 7.26 6.86 -6.53
CA LEU A 188 8.05 6.13 -5.55
C LEU A 188 9.49 6.66 -5.60
N GLN A 189 9.94 7.28 -4.51
CA GLN A 189 11.27 7.87 -4.43
C GLN A 189 12.04 7.26 -3.26
N ARG A 190 13.23 6.71 -3.53
CA ARG A 190 14.19 6.42 -2.48
C ARG A 190 14.84 7.73 -2.04
N ARG A 191 14.82 8.03 -0.74
CA ARG A 191 15.52 9.16 -0.14
C ARG A 191 16.31 8.62 1.03
N GLU A 192 17.64 8.62 0.90
CA GLU A 192 18.52 7.96 1.86
C GLU A 192 18.15 6.46 1.97
N ASP A 193 17.83 5.99 3.16
CA ASP A 193 17.35 4.64 3.46
C ASP A 193 15.82 4.52 3.46
N HIS A 194 15.06 5.58 3.19
CA HIS A 194 13.60 5.57 3.18
C HIS A 194 13.00 5.45 1.77
N LEU A 195 11.83 4.82 1.67
CA LEU A 195 10.99 4.85 0.47
C LEU A 195 9.77 5.75 0.70
N ILE A 196 9.70 6.85 -0.05
CA ILE A 196 8.61 7.82 -0.01
C ILE A 196 7.68 7.60 -1.20
N VAL A 197 6.39 7.41 -0.91
CA VAL A 197 5.34 7.24 -1.92
C VAL A 197 4.50 8.50 -1.97
N THR A 198 4.51 9.20 -3.10
CA THR A 198 3.77 10.44 -3.29
C THR A 198 2.56 10.21 -4.19
N VAL A 199 1.37 10.56 -3.68
CA VAL A 199 0.08 10.43 -4.37
C VAL A 199 -0.56 11.80 -4.52
N ARG A 200 -1.03 12.15 -5.72
CA ARG A 200 -1.70 13.44 -5.97
C ARG A 200 -3.20 13.25 -5.83
N THR A 201 -3.86 14.20 -5.17
CA THR A 201 -5.31 14.13 -4.93
C THR A 201 -6.11 14.76 -6.07
N ALA A 202 -7.32 14.27 -6.33
CA ALA A 202 -8.18 14.73 -7.41
C ALA A 202 -8.55 16.23 -7.39
N HIS A 203 -8.47 16.91 -6.24
CA HIS A 203 -9.01 18.26 -6.04
C HIS A 203 -7.95 19.37 -6.05
N GLY A 204 -6.75 19.10 -6.58
CA GLY A 204 -5.65 20.07 -6.56
C GLY A 204 -5.15 20.38 -5.14
N GLY A 205 -5.42 19.48 -4.19
CA GLY A 205 -4.81 19.52 -2.87
C GLY A 205 -3.32 19.16 -2.95
N SER A 206 -2.59 19.46 -1.89
CA SER A 206 -1.19 19.02 -1.76
C SER A 206 -1.09 17.51 -1.96
N ALA A 207 -0.03 17.07 -2.64
CA ALA A 207 0.27 15.66 -2.73
C ALA A 207 0.46 15.07 -1.32
N GLU A 208 -0.09 13.89 -1.11
CA GLU A 208 0.11 13.13 0.13
C GLU A 208 1.35 12.27 -0.03
N ALA A 209 2.23 12.30 0.98
CA ALA A 209 3.43 11.49 1.02
C ALA A 209 3.29 10.44 2.13
N VAL A 210 3.50 9.18 1.77
CA VAL A 210 3.58 8.05 2.70
C VAL A 210 5.04 7.64 2.80
N ASP A 211 5.60 7.77 3.99
CA ASP A 211 6.94 7.27 4.32
C ASP A 211 6.85 5.81 4.78
N LEU A 212 7.50 4.90 4.04
CA LEU A 212 7.54 3.48 4.37
C LEU A 212 8.69 3.12 5.32
N GLY A 213 9.52 4.09 5.73
CA GLY A 213 10.60 3.90 6.68
C GLY A 213 11.86 3.27 6.07
N ALA A 214 12.86 3.07 6.94
CA ALA A 214 14.20 2.62 6.58
C ALA A 214 14.35 1.12 6.25
N ASP A 215 13.38 0.28 6.66
CA ASP A 215 13.46 -1.16 6.49
C ASP A 215 13.06 -1.57 5.06
N ALA A 216 14.06 -1.65 4.19
CA ALA A 216 13.92 -2.01 2.79
C ALA A 216 13.18 -3.35 2.56
N ALA A 217 13.38 -4.33 3.44
CA ALA A 217 12.71 -5.63 3.35
C ALA A 217 11.21 -5.54 3.69
N ALA A 218 10.81 -4.55 4.49
CA ALA A 218 9.41 -4.32 4.86
C ALA A 218 8.63 -3.52 3.81
N TRP A 219 9.30 -2.76 2.93
CA TRP A 219 8.66 -1.87 1.95
C TRP A 219 7.50 -2.52 1.16
N PRO A 220 7.62 -3.75 0.60
CA PRO A 220 6.49 -4.33 -0.14
C PRO A 220 5.25 -4.53 0.73
N SER A 221 5.43 -4.96 1.98
CA SER A 221 4.32 -5.18 2.91
C SER A 221 3.72 -3.87 3.42
N LEU A 222 4.55 -2.85 3.62
CA LEU A 222 4.11 -1.51 4.02
C LEU A 222 3.39 -0.79 2.88
N LEU A 223 3.86 -0.95 1.64
CA LEU A 223 3.18 -0.43 0.44
C LEU A 223 1.81 -1.07 0.26
N ALA A 224 1.71 -2.40 0.44
CA ALA A 224 0.43 -3.09 0.44
C ALA A 224 -0.50 -2.59 1.55
N ALA A 225 0.03 -2.39 2.76
CA ALA A 225 -0.75 -1.87 3.89
C ALA A 225 -1.21 -0.43 3.70
N ALA A 226 -0.46 0.39 2.95
CA ALA A 226 -0.83 1.76 2.60
C ALA A 226 -2.02 1.82 1.62
N GLY A 227 -2.32 0.72 0.91
CA GLY A 227 -3.49 0.61 0.02
C GLY A 227 -3.43 1.54 -1.20
N VAL A 228 -2.25 2.05 -1.56
CA VAL A 228 -2.08 3.04 -2.65
C VAL A 228 -2.60 2.52 -3.99
N PHE A 229 -2.44 1.21 -4.23
CA PHE A 229 -2.81 0.53 -5.47
C PHE A 229 -4.00 -0.42 -5.29
N ASP A 230 -4.76 -0.29 -4.20
CA ASP A 230 -5.96 -1.09 -3.99
C ASP A 230 -6.95 -0.86 -5.14
N ARG A 231 -7.69 -1.91 -5.50
CA ARG A 231 -8.71 -1.87 -6.55
C ARG A 231 -9.95 -2.63 -6.08
N LEU A 232 -11.11 -2.14 -6.49
CA LEU A 232 -12.34 -2.93 -6.40
C LEU A 232 -12.37 -3.93 -7.57
N PRO A 233 -13.00 -5.10 -7.39
CA PRO A 233 -13.25 -6.07 -8.47
C PRO A 233 -14.05 -5.48 -9.64
#